data_AF-A0A7R7EFF2-F1
#
_entry.id   AF-A0A7R7EFF2-F1
#
_cell.length_a   1.000
_cell.length_b   1.000
_cell.length_c   1.000
_cell.angle_alpha   90.00
_cell.angle_beta   90.00
_cell.angle_gamma   90.00
#
_symmetry.space_group_name_H-M   'P 1'
#
loop_
_entity.id
_entity.type
_entity.pdbx_description
1 polymer ?
#
loop_
_entity_poly.entity_id
_entity_poly.type
_entity_poly.pdbx_seq_one_letter_code
_entity_poly.pdbx_strand_id
1 'polypeptide(L)'
;MRLILSLCLSEGFDTFPTLLCADGCSMIDRRMGIYGYPIEIQSLFFMALRCALGMLKPDAEGKEVIEKTVKRLHALSYHMRNYFWLDFQQLNVIYRYKTEEYSHTAVNKFNVIPDSIPDWVFDFMPQRGGYFIGNVSPARMDFRWFALGNCIAILSCLATTEQAAAIMDLIEERWEELVGEMPLKICYPAIESHEWRIVTGCDPKNTRWSYHNGGSWPVLLWMLTAASIKTGRPQIARRAIDLAESRLLKDGWPEYYDGKLGRYIGKQARKFQTWSIAGYLVAKMMLEDPSHLGMMSLEEDKQMKPVIKRSSSWTC
;
A
#
# COMPACT_ATOMS: atom_id res chain seq x y z
N MET A 1 20.40 0.39 -12.99
CA MET A 1 18.96 0.51 -13.35
C MET A 1 18.54 -0.51 -14.39
N ARG A 2 19.17 -0.60 -15.57
CA ARG A 2 18.75 -1.55 -16.63
C ARG A 2 18.59 -2.99 -16.15
N LEU A 3 19.58 -3.54 -15.43
CA LEU A 3 19.51 -4.90 -14.89
C LEU A 3 18.27 -5.15 -14.00
N ILE A 4 17.93 -4.20 -13.13
CA ILE A 4 16.75 -4.30 -12.25
C ILE A 4 15.47 -4.25 -13.08
N LEU A 5 15.38 -3.30 -14.03
CA LEU A 5 14.22 -3.19 -14.92
C LEU A 5 14.04 -4.44 -15.79
N SER A 6 15.12 -5.01 -16.32
CA SER A 6 15.07 -6.24 -17.10
C SER A 6 14.52 -7.41 -16.28
N LEU A 7 14.84 -7.48 -14.99
CA LEU A 7 14.32 -8.50 -14.08
C LEU A 7 12.82 -8.29 -13.80
N CYS A 8 12.39 -7.06 -13.55
CA CYS A 8 10.99 -6.75 -13.22
C CYS A 8 10.05 -6.68 -14.44
N LEU A 9 10.60 -6.43 -15.64
CA LEU A 9 9.87 -6.30 -16.90
C LEU A 9 10.03 -7.54 -17.79
N SER A 10 10.67 -8.60 -17.31
CA SER A 10 10.81 -9.85 -18.05
C SER A 10 9.45 -10.41 -18.44
N GLU A 11 9.37 -11.00 -19.62
CA GLU A 11 8.20 -11.75 -20.05
C GLU A 11 8.11 -13.07 -19.26
N GLY A 12 6.88 -13.54 -19.06
CA GLY A 12 6.59 -14.76 -18.33
C GLY A 12 5.14 -15.18 -18.53
N PHE A 13 4.71 -16.18 -17.78
CA PHE A 13 3.33 -16.69 -17.83
C PHE A 13 2.33 -15.81 -17.07
N ASP A 14 2.80 -14.73 -16.43
CA ASP A 14 1.94 -13.83 -15.66
C ASP A 14 0.95 -13.12 -16.59
N THR A 15 -0.33 -13.22 -16.26
CA THR A 15 -1.42 -12.58 -17.00
C THR A 15 -1.78 -11.21 -16.42
N PHE A 16 -1.10 -10.78 -15.36
CA PHE A 16 -1.30 -9.51 -14.69
C PHE A 16 -0.12 -8.55 -14.95
N PRO A 17 -0.37 -7.22 -14.95
CA PRO A 17 0.71 -6.24 -15.09
C PRO A 17 1.49 -6.02 -13.78
N THR A 18 0.98 -6.54 -12.66
CA THR A 18 1.61 -6.53 -11.34
C THR A 18 2.79 -7.49 -11.28
N LEU A 19 3.69 -7.29 -10.32
CA LEU A 19 4.85 -8.15 -10.11
C LEU A 19 4.48 -9.29 -9.15
N LEU A 20 4.53 -10.53 -9.65
CA LEU A 20 4.29 -11.73 -8.85
C LEU A 20 5.38 -11.94 -7.80
N CYS A 21 4.97 -12.11 -6.55
CA CYS A 21 5.85 -12.18 -5.39
C CYS A 21 5.61 -13.44 -4.55
N ALA A 22 6.68 -13.98 -3.99
CA ALA A 22 6.61 -14.91 -2.86
C ALA A 22 6.21 -14.17 -1.57
N ASP A 23 5.83 -14.92 -0.54
CA ASP A 23 5.61 -14.35 0.79
C ASP A 23 6.93 -13.84 1.39
N GLY A 24 6.87 -12.86 2.31
CA GLY A 24 8.08 -12.34 2.96
C GLY A 24 9.01 -11.50 2.05
N CYS A 25 8.48 -10.86 1.01
CA CYS A 25 9.27 -10.20 -0.05
C CYS A 25 9.42 -8.67 0.09
N SER A 26 8.82 -8.06 1.11
CA SER A 26 8.77 -6.59 1.31
C SER A 26 9.39 -6.19 2.65
N MET A 27 9.04 -5.03 3.22
CA MET A 27 9.35 -4.72 4.63
C MET A 27 8.91 -5.85 5.57
N ILE A 28 7.81 -6.53 5.22
CA ILE A 28 7.36 -7.74 5.87
C ILE A 28 8.20 -8.90 5.34
N ASP A 29 9.27 -9.25 6.07
CA ASP A 29 10.26 -10.28 5.70
C ASP A 29 9.91 -11.70 6.20
N ARG A 30 8.65 -11.93 6.58
CA ARG A 30 8.16 -13.20 7.13
C ARG A 30 6.83 -13.58 6.49
N ARG A 31 6.46 -14.86 6.61
CA ARG A 31 5.21 -15.38 6.07
C ARG A 31 4.00 -14.69 6.72
N MET A 32 3.28 -13.88 5.95
CA MET A 32 2.15 -13.06 6.41
C MET A 32 0.98 -13.07 5.41
N GLY A 33 1.00 -14.00 4.45
CA GLY A 33 0.00 -14.08 3.40
C GLY A 33 0.16 -12.97 2.37
N ILE A 34 1.34 -12.36 2.23
CA ILE A 34 1.56 -11.27 1.26
C ILE A 34 2.05 -11.77 -0.11
N TYR A 35 2.06 -13.08 -0.34
CA TYR A 35 2.35 -13.68 -1.65
C TYR A 35 1.31 -13.25 -2.71
N GLY A 36 1.65 -13.37 -3.99
CA GLY A 36 0.83 -12.90 -5.10
C GLY A 36 1.23 -11.48 -5.49
N TYR A 37 0.32 -10.52 -5.35
CA TYR A 37 0.52 -9.15 -5.82
C TYR A 37 0.34 -8.12 -4.70
N PRO A 38 1.23 -8.08 -3.70
CA PRO A 38 1.05 -7.22 -2.53
C PRO A 38 1.18 -5.74 -2.90
N ILE A 39 0.25 -4.90 -2.43
CA ILE A 39 0.18 -3.45 -2.71
C ILE A 39 1.50 -2.71 -2.42
N GLU A 40 2.25 -3.16 -1.42
CA GLU A 40 3.56 -2.61 -1.08
C GLU A 40 4.54 -2.72 -2.25
N ILE A 41 4.71 -3.92 -2.79
CA ILE A 41 5.58 -4.16 -3.96
C ILE A 41 5.04 -3.46 -5.18
N GLN A 42 3.73 -3.48 -5.41
CA GLN A 42 3.15 -2.86 -6.62
C GLN A 42 3.33 -1.33 -6.62
N SER A 43 3.18 -0.70 -5.46
CA SER A 43 3.36 0.75 -5.30
C SER A 43 4.83 1.15 -5.42
N LEU A 44 5.74 0.39 -4.79
CA LEU A 44 7.18 0.58 -4.92
C LEU A 44 7.65 0.37 -6.36
N PHE A 45 7.12 -0.67 -7.03
CA PHE A 45 7.42 -0.97 -8.43
C PHE A 45 6.97 0.17 -9.34
N PHE A 46 5.74 0.67 -9.16
CA PHE A 46 5.23 1.81 -9.90
C PHE A 46 6.11 3.06 -9.71
N MET A 47 6.47 3.37 -8.46
CA MET A 47 7.36 4.49 -8.14
C MET A 47 8.73 4.34 -8.81
N ALA A 48 9.34 3.14 -8.71
CA ALA A 48 10.64 2.84 -9.30
C ALA A 48 10.62 2.97 -10.83
N LEU A 49 9.56 2.51 -11.50
CA LEU A 49 9.39 2.67 -12.96
C LEU A 49 9.32 4.15 -13.35
N ARG A 50 8.56 4.97 -12.62
CA ARG A 50 8.49 6.42 -12.90
C ARG A 50 9.84 7.12 -12.65
N CYS A 51 10.51 6.83 -11.54
CA CYS A 51 11.84 7.35 -11.25
C CYS A 51 12.86 6.94 -12.33
N ALA A 52 12.78 5.69 -12.82
CA ALA A 52 13.66 5.21 -13.88
C ALA A 52 13.52 6.01 -15.18
N LEU A 53 12.30 6.41 -15.57
CA LEU A 53 12.11 7.25 -16.76
C LEU A 53 12.85 8.58 -16.68
N GLY A 54 12.94 9.19 -15.50
CA GLY A 54 13.69 10.44 -15.30
C GLY A 54 15.22 10.28 -15.33
N MET A 55 15.73 9.06 -15.20
CA MET A 55 17.17 8.78 -15.07
C MET A 55 17.76 7.98 -16.24
N LEU A 56 16.94 7.33 -17.07
CA LEU A 56 17.40 6.53 -18.20
C LEU A 56 17.86 7.43 -19.36
N LYS A 57 19.03 7.13 -19.92
CA LYS A 57 19.53 7.79 -21.14
C LYS A 57 18.82 7.22 -22.38
N PRO A 58 18.40 8.06 -23.35
CA PRO A 58 17.68 7.63 -24.55
C PRO A 58 18.63 7.14 -25.67
N ASP A 59 19.62 6.30 -25.33
CA ASP A 59 20.41 5.57 -26.32
C ASP A 59 19.60 4.39 -26.90
N ALA A 60 20.19 3.60 -27.82
CA ALA A 60 19.45 2.53 -28.53
C ALA A 60 18.79 1.52 -27.57
N GLU A 61 19.53 0.98 -26.61
CA GLU A 61 19.00 0.08 -25.58
C GLU A 61 18.06 0.79 -24.61
N GLY A 62 18.35 2.05 -24.26
CA GLY A 62 17.54 2.85 -23.37
C GLY A 62 16.15 3.15 -23.91
N LYS A 63 16.01 3.40 -25.22
CA LYS A 63 14.72 3.62 -25.87
C LYS A 63 13.80 2.42 -25.73
N GLU A 64 14.29 1.20 -25.98
CA GLU A 64 13.50 -0.02 -25.82
C GLU A 64 13.03 -0.22 -24.37
N VAL A 65 13.92 0.00 -23.40
CA VAL A 65 13.58 -0.11 -21.97
C VAL A 65 12.57 0.97 -21.56
N ILE A 66 12.69 2.20 -22.08
CA ILE A 66 11.74 3.29 -21.85
C ILE A 66 10.36 2.92 -22.38
N GLU A 67 10.25 2.40 -23.61
CA GLU A 67 8.98 2.00 -24.21
C GLU A 67 8.29 0.89 -23.40
N LYS A 68 9.03 -0.14 -22.99
CA LYS A 68 8.52 -1.21 -22.11
C LYS A 68 8.07 -0.66 -20.76
N THR A 69 8.83 0.26 -20.19
CA THR A 69 8.52 0.92 -18.91
C THR A 69 7.22 1.73 -19.01
N VAL A 70 7.04 2.56 -20.04
CA VAL A 70 5.82 3.34 -20.25
C VAL A 70 4.60 2.43 -20.45
N LYS A 71 4.73 1.38 -21.27
CA LYS A 71 3.66 0.40 -21.48
C LYS A 71 3.25 -0.27 -20.17
N ARG A 72 4.22 -0.68 -19.34
CA ARG A 72 3.96 -1.28 -18.04
C ARG A 72 3.32 -0.29 -17.07
N LEU A 73 3.77 0.97 -17.02
CA LEU A 73 3.20 2.02 -16.18
C LEU A 73 1.72 2.27 -16.49
N HIS A 74 1.33 2.32 -17.77
CA HIS A 74 -0.08 2.46 -18.14
C HIS A 74 -0.91 1.26 -17.69
N ALA A 75 -0.45 0.04 -17.93
CA ALA A 75 -1.16 -1.18 -17.53
C ALA A 75 -1.29 -1.28 -16.01
N LEU A 76 -0.21 -0.97 -15.27
CA LEU A 76 -0.17 -1.01 -13.82
C LEU A 76 -1.08 0.08 -13.21
N SER A 77 -1.02 1.32 -13.72
CA SER A 77 -1.90 2.41 -13.27
C SER A 77 -3.38 2.04 -13.42
N TYR A 78 -3.77 1.53 -14.59
CA TYR A 78 -5.14 1.05 -14.80
C TYR A 78 -5.49 -0.07 -13.83
N HIS A 79 -4.65 -1.11 -13.73
CA HIS A 79 -4.95 -2.27 -12.91
C HIS A 79 -5.11 -1.91 -11.43
N MET A 80 -4.17 -1.15 -10.87
CA MET A 80 -4.21 -0.76 -9.46
C MET A 80 -5.43 0.12 -9.16
N ARG A 81 -5.69 1.16 -9.96
CA ARG A 81 -6.78 2.11 -9.72
C ARG A 81 -8.17 1.49 -9.85
N ASN A 82 -8.34 0.47 -10.69
CA ASN A 82 -9.64 -0.17 -10.92
C ASN A 82 -9.89 -1.40 -10.03
N TYR A 83 -8.85 -2.16 -9.71
CA TYR A 83 -9.03 -3.48 -9.06
C TYR A 83 -8.52 -3.54 -7.63
N PHE A 84 -7.50 -2.75 -7.27
CA PHE A 84 -7.01 -2.67 -5.88
C PHE A 84 -7.74 -1.59 -5.08
N TRP A 85 -8.39 -0.63 -5.73
CA TRP A 85 -9.11 0.43 -5.02
C TRP A 85 -10.38 -0.13 -4.36
N LEU A 86 -10.57 0.22 -3.09
CA LEU A 86 -11.77 -0.11 -2.32
C LEU A 86 -12.23 1.12 -1.52
N ASP A 87 -13.46 1.53 -1.79
CA ASP A 87 -14.24 2.46 -0.99
C ASP A 87 -15.62 1.85 -0.69
N PHE A 88 -16.49 2.58 -0.02
CA PHE A 88 -17.84 2.11 0.31
C PHE A 88 -18.67 1.72 -0.92
N GLN A 89 -18.55 2.45 -2.03
CA GLN A 89 -19.32 2.15 -3.24
C GLN A 89 -18.80 0.89 -3.90
N GLN A 90 -17.48 0.76 -4.02
CA GLN A 90 -16.85 -0.42 -4.61
C GLN A 90 -17.06 -1.67 -3.75
N LEU A 91 -17.05 -1.55 -2.42
CA LEU A 91 -17.39 -2.64 -1.51
C LEU A 91 -18.82 -3.13 -1.74
N ASN A 92 -19.79 -2.23 -1.92
CA ASN A 92 -21.17 -2.59 -2.25
C ASN A 92 -21.28 -3.31 -3.61
N VAL A 93 -20.45 -2.95 -4.59
CA VAL A 93 -20.38 -3.63 -5.88
C VAL A 93 -19.84 -5.05 -5.71
N ILE A 94 -18.70 -5.21 -5.01
CA ILE A 94 -18.04 -6.51 -4.79
C ILE A 94 -18.93 -7.45 -3.97
N TYR A 95 -19.61 -6.93 -2.95
CA TYR A 95 -20.56 -7.67 -2.11
C TYR A 95 -21.72 -8.28 -2.94
N ARG A 96 -22.02 -7.72 -4.12
CA ARG A 96 -23.12 -8.13 -5.00
C ARG A 96 -22.63 -8.86 -6.24
N TYR A 97 -21.35 -9.25 -6.30
CA TYR A 97 -20.82 -9.97 -7.44
C TYR A 97 -21.57 -11.27 -7.69
N LYS A 98 -21.73 -11.57 -8.98
CA LYS A 98 -22.00 -12.93 -9.43
C LYS A 98 -20.67 -13.64 -9.58
N THR A 99 -20.70 -14.96 -9.43
CA THR A 99 -19.54 -15.83 -9.54
C THR A 99 -19.62 -16.64 -10.84
N GLU A 100 -18.52 -17.31 -11.20
CA GLU A 100 -18.38 -18.17 -12.38
C GLU A 100 -18.61 -17.43 -13.71
N GLU A 101 -18.27 -16.14 -13.74
CA GLU A 101 -18.34 -15.33 -14.95
C GLU A 101 -17.20 -15.70 -15.92
N TYR A 102 -17.56 -16.24 -17.08
CA TYR A 102 -16.62 -16.58 -18.15
C TYR A 102 -16.86 -15.71 -19.39
N SER A 103 -16.38 -14.46 -19.37
CA SER A 103 -16.44 -13.56 -20.51
C SER A 103 -15.46 -12.38 -20.42
N HIS A 104 -15.12 -11.77 -21.55
CA HIS A 104 -14.35 -10.52 -21.58
C HIS A 104 -15.12 -9.33 -20.97
N THR A 105 -16.44 -9.42 -20.86
CA THR A 105 -17.33 -8.39 -20.29
C THR A 105 -17.70 -8.66 -18.84
N ALA A 106 -17.14 -9.69 -18.21
CA ALA A 106 -17.34 -10.03 -16.81
C ALA A 106 -17.11 -8.82 -15.89
N VAL A 107 -17.95 -8.64 -14.88
CA VAL A 107 -17.78 -7.65 -13.81
C VAL A 107 -16.82 -8.20 -12.76
N ASN A 108 -17.04 -9.45 -12.32
CA ASN A 108 -16.18 -10.12 -11.35
C ASN A 108 -14.95 -10.75 -12.02
N LYS A 109 -14.00 -9.90 -12.44
CA LYS A 109 -12.82 -10.30 -13.22
C LYS A 109 -11.93 -11.37 -12.58
N PHE A 110 -11.96 -11.49 -11.26
CA PHE A 110 -11.10 -12.39 -10.49
C PHE A 110 -11.86 -13.55 -9.86
N ASN A 111 -13.15 -13.70 -10.15
CA ASN A 111 -14.04 -14.70 -9.53
C ASN A 111 -13.96 -14.69 -7.99
N VAL A 112 -14.04 -13.50 -7.39
CA VAL A 112 -14.08 -13.35 -5.92
C VAL A 112 -15.44 -13.81 -5.42
N ILE A 113 -15.45 -14.67 -4.41
CA ILE A 113 -16.66 -15.15 -3.75
C ILE A 113 -17.12 -14.09 -2.74
N PRO A 114 -18.30 -13.45 -2.89
CA PRO A 114 -18.77 -12.41 -1.97
C PRO A 114 -18.84 -12.87 -0.52
N ASP A 115 -19.25 -14.12 -0.29
CA ASP A 115 -19.34 -14.71 1.06
C ASP A 115 -17.97 -14.88 1.74
N SER A 116 -16.87 -14.71 1.01
CA SER A 116 -15.51 -14.74 1.57
C SER A 116 -14.99 -13.37 2.02
N ILE A 117 -15.76 -12.29 1.81
CA ILE A 117 -15.42 -10.96 2.33
C ILE A 117 -15.49 -11.01 3.87
N PRO A 118 -14.41 -10.67 4.60
CA PRO A 118 -14.43 -10.71 6.06
C PRO A 118 -15.40 -9.67 6.66
N ASP A 119 -16.13 -10.05 7.71
CA ASP A 119 -17.13 -9.20 8.38
C ASP A 119 -16.55 -7.83 8.80
N TRP A 120 -15.32 -7.82 9.30
CA TRP A 120 -14.65 -6.59 9.76
C TRP A 120 -14.57 -5.51 8.66
N VAL A 121 -14.55 -5.89 7.39
CA VAL A 121 -14.43 -4.94 6.26
C VAL A 121 -15.67 -4.04 6.19
N PHE A 122 -16.86 -4.59 6.43
CA PHE A 122 -18.12 -3.83 6.40
C PHE A 122 -18.19 -2.81 7.53
N ASP A 123 -17.75 -3.19 8.73
CA ASP A 123 -17.73 -2.29 9.89
C ASP A 123 -16.61 -1.25 9.81
N PHE A 124 -15.47 -1.64 9.23
CA PHE A 124 -14.29 -0.78 9.09
C PHE A 124 -14.45 0.26 7.98
N MET A 125 -15.13 -0.06 6.86
CA MET A 125 -15.25 0.87 5.74
C MET A 125 -16.13 2.09 6.10
N PRO A 126 -15.57 3.32 6.17
CA PRO A 126 -16.38 4.52 6.42
C PRO A 126 -17.21 4.90 5.18
N GLN A 127 -18.22 5.76 5.36
CA GLN A 127 -18.98 6.32 4.23
C GLN A 127 -18.11 7.24 3.35
N ARG A 128 -17.13 7.91 3.96
CA ARG A 128 -16.15 8.76 3.29
C ARG A 128 -14.75 8.23 3.55
N GLY A 129 -14.06 7.89 2.47
CA GLY A 129 -12.72 7.33 2.50
C GLY A 129 -12.61 6.04 1.70
N GLY A 130 -11.39 5.57 1.54
CA GLY A 130 -11.07 4.37 0.78
C GLY A 130 -9.58 4.11 0.78
N TYR A 131 -9.16 2.95 0.31
CA TYR A 131 -7.76 2.56 0.26
C TYR A 131 -7.50 1.53 -0.84
N PHE A 132 -6.21 1.34 -1.14
CA PHE A 132 -5.78 0.18 -1.91
C PHE A 132 -5.67 -1.04 -1.01
N ILE A 133 -6.43 -2.10 -1.33
CA ILE A 133 -6.41 -3.37 -0.60
C ILE A 133 -5.06 -4.08 -0.73
N GLY A 134 -4.77 -4.97 0.20
CA GLY A 134 -3.49 -5.62 0.34
C GLY A 134 -3.05 -6.44 -0.86
N ASN A 135 -3.98 -7.14 -1.53
CA ASN A 135 -3.67 -8.06 -2.62
C ASN A 135 -4.90 -8.36 -3.49
N VAL A 136 -4.69 -8.57 -4.78
CA VAL A 136 -5.71 -9.04 -5.73
C VAL A 136 -5.09 -10.09 -6.62
N SER A 137 -5.63 -11.32 -6.58
CA SER A 137 -5.16 -12.45 -7.37
C SER A 137 -6.35 -13.34 -7.79
N PRO A 138 -6.16 -14.33 -8.69
CA PRO A 138 -7.24 -15.25 -9.07
C PRO A 138 -7.94 -15.86 -7.84
N ALA A 139 -9.26 -15.70 -7.76
CA ALA A 139 -10.15 -16.14 -6.68
C ALA A 139 -9.78 -15.64 -5.27
N ARG A 140 -9.00 -14.55 -5.14
CA ARG A 140 -8.55 -14.04 -3.84
C ARG A 140 -8.39 -12.52 -3.84
N MET A 141 -9.01 -11.88 -2.85
CA MET A 141 -8.73 -10.50 -2.45
C MET A 141 -8.33 -10.47 -0.99
N ASP A 142 -7.19 -9.87 -0.69
CA ASP A 142 -6.77 -9.60 0.68
C ASP A 142 -7.18 -8.17 1.04
N PHE A 143 -8.27 -8.05 1.79
CA PHE A 143 -8.86 -6.78 2.16
C PHE A 143 -8.04 -6.00 3.19
N ARG A 144 -6.99 -6.57 3.80
CA ARG A 144 -6.22 -5.84 4.82
C ARG A 144 -5.65 -4.54 4.27
N TRP A 145 -5.69 -3.48 5.07
CA TRP A 145 -5.04 -2.21 4.78
C TRP A 145 -3.54 -2.32 5.09
N PHE A 146 -2.68 -1.82 4.21
CA PHE A 146 -1.23 -1.77 4.42
C PHE A 146 -0.73 -0.34 4.27
N ALA A 147 -0.07 0.16 5.32
CA ALA A 147 0.35 1.55 5.43
C ALA A 147 1.33 1.98 4.33
N LEU A 148 2.42 1.22 4.16
CA LEU A 148 3.50 1.55 3.23
C LEU A 148 2.98 1.61 1.80
N GLY A 149 2.22 0.61 1.38
CA GLY A 149 1.63 0.56 0.04
C GLY A 149 0.75 1.78 -0.25
N ASN A 150 -0.16 2.13 0.67
CA ASN A 150 -1.04 3.30 0.50
C ASN A 150 -0.28 4.64 0.52
N CYS A 151 0.73 4.79 1.39
CA CYS A 151 1.56 6.00 1.42
C CYS A 151 2.38 6.15 0.13
N ILE A 152 3.04 5.08 -0.35
CA ILE A 152 3.80 5.12 -1.60
C ILE A 152 2.87 5.34 -2.80
N ALA A 153 1.65 4.80 -2.78
CA ALA A 153 0.67 5.06 -3.84
C ALA A 153 0.33 6.55 -3.96
N ILE A 154 0.22 7.27 -2.83
CA ILE A 154 0.05 8.73 -2.80
C ILE A 154 1.31 9.43 -3.34
N LEU A 155 2.49 9.08 -2.80
CA LEU A 155 3.76 9.75 -3.13
C LEU A 155 4.18 9.57 -4.59
N SER A 156 3.85 8.45 -5.20
CA SER A 156 4.19 8.14 -6.59
C SER A 156 3.16 8.62 -7.62
N CYS A 157 2.03 9.20 -7.19
CA CYS A 157 0.83 9.48 -7.99
C CYS A 157 0.22 8.23 -8.65
N LEU A 158 0.40 7.06 -8.03
CA LEU A 158 -0.40 5.89 -8.39
C LEU A 158 -1.86 6.12 -8.02
N ALA A 159 -2.13 6.62 -6.82
CA ALA A 159 -3.44 7.12 -6.41
C ALA A 159 -3.82 8.35 -7.24
N THR A 160 -5.07 8.46 -7.70
CA THR A 160 -5.59 9.76 -8.19
C THR A 160 -5.68 10.77 -7.05
N THR A 161 -5.87 12.05 -7.37
CA THR A 161 -6.08 13.08 -6.34
C THR A 161 -7.27 12.75 -5.43
N GLU A 162 -8.36 12.23 -5.97
CA GLU A 162 -9.55 11.81 -5.20
C GLU A 162 -9.24 10.61 -4.31
N GLN A 163 -8.54 9.60 -4.84
CA GLN A 163 -8.13 8.41 -4.07
C GLN A 163 -7.16 8.78 -2.95
N ALA A 164 -6.21 9.68 -3.21
CA ALA A 164 -5.27 10.16 -2.21
C ALA A 164 -5.99 10.91 -1.08
N ALA A 165 -6.95 11.78 -1.41
CA ALA A 165 -7.79 12.45 -0.42
C ALA A 165 -8.64 11.45 0.39
N ALA A 166 -9.19 10.43 -0.27
CA ALA A 166 -9.99 9.39 0.38
C ALA A 166 -9.16 8.48 1.31
N ILE A 167 -7.88 8.22 1.00
CA ILE A 167 -6.96 7.53 1.92
C ILE A 167 -6.75 8.37 3.19
N MET A 168 -6.61 9.69 3.06
CA MET A 168 -6.46 10.55 4.23
C MET A 168 -7.77 10.68 5.03
N ASP A 169 -8.93 10.76 4.36
CA ASP A 169 -10.25 10.69 5.01
C ASP A 169 -10.37 9.38 5.83
N LEU A 170 -9.97 8.22 5.27
CA LEU A 170 -9.97 6.94 5.98
C LEU A 170 -9.09 6.98 7.24
N ILE A 171 -7.88 7.54 7.16
CA ILE A 171 -6.95 7.63 8.29
C ILE A 171 -7.53 8.52 9.40
N GLU A 172 -8.22 9.60 9.05
CA GLU A 172 -8.88 10.48 10.02
C GLU A 172 -10.09 9.78 10.67
N GLU A 173 -10.94 9.12 9.88
CA GLU A 173 -12.16 8.42 10.36
C GLU A 173 -11.83 7.17 11.20
N ARG A 174 -10.75 6.44 10.85
CA ARG A 174 -10.29 5.21 11.52
C ARG A 174 -8.97 5.41 12.26
N TRP A 175 -8.81 6.59 12.87
CA TRP A 175 -7.57 6.96 13.55
C TRP A 175 -7.19 5.99 14.67
N GLU A 176 -8.16 5.56 15.47
CA GLU A 176 -7.89 4.66 16.60
C GLU A 176 -7.38 3.29 16.13
N GLU A 177 -7.95 2.76 15.05
CA GLU A 177 -7.59 1.48 14.45
C GLU A 177 -6.25 1.52 13.71
N LEU A 178 -5.99 2.59 12.95
CA LEU A 178 -4.82 2.68 12.07
C LEU A 178 -3.60 3.33 12.74
N VAL A 179 -3.82 4.21 13.71
CA VAL A 179 -2.76 4.92 14.47
C VAL A 179 -2.79 4.53 15.93
N GLY A 180 -3.93 4.64 16.60
CA GLY A 180 -4.05 4.43 18.04
C GLY A 180 -3.18 5.43 18.83
N GLU A 181 -2.37 4.90 19.75
CA GLU A 181 -1.47 5.66 20.62
C GLU A 181 0.00 5.59 20.18
N MET A 182 0.28 4.96 19.02
CA MET A 182 1.60 4.93 18.42
C MET A 182 1.50 4.82 16.89
N PRO A 183 1.85 5.88 16.13
CA PRO A 183 1.88 5.79 14.68
C PRO A 183 2.98 4.83 14.21
N LEU A 184 2.80 4.07 13.14
CA LEU A 184 1.56 3.77 12.40
C LEU A 184 1.41 2.25 12.34
N LYS A 185 0.18 1.72 12.30
CA LYS A 185 0.00 0.29 12.05
C LYS A 185 0.64 -0.09 10.73
N ILE A 186 1.41 -1.18 10.69
CA ILE A 186 1.99 -1.69 9.44
C ILE A 186 0.91 -2.25 8.51
N CYS A 187 -0.05 -2.97 9.11
CA CYS A 187 -1.27 -3.42 8.45
C CYS A 187 -2.45 -3.45 9.44
N TYR A 188 -3.67 -3.49 8.91
CA TYR A 188 -4.88 -3.64 9.71
C TYR A 188 -5.93 -4.51 9.00
N PRO A 189 -6.65 -5.38 9.71
CA PRO A 189 -6.44 -5.80 11.11
C PRO A 189 -5.29 -6.82 11.24
N ALA A 190 -5.02 -7.25 12.48
CA ALA A 190 -4.20 -8.43 12.72
C ALA A 190 -4.97 -9.72 12.39
N ILE A 191 -4.24 -10.70 11.86
CA ILE A 191 -4.70 -12.08 11.69
C ILE A 191 -4.71 -12.77 13.06
N GLU A 192 -5.81 -13.45 13.40
CA GLU A 192 -6.00 -14.12 14.69
C GLU A 192 -6.36 -15.62 14.55
N SER A 193 -6.26 -16.35 15.66
CA SER A 193 -6.81 -17.70 15.83
C SER A 193 -6.45 -18.71 14.72
N HIS A 194 -7.43 -19.20 13.94
CA HIS A 194 -7.21 -20.23 12.93
C HIS A 194 -6.50 -19.68 11.69
N GLU A 195 -6.88 -18.47 11.27
CA GLU A 195 -6.23 -17.77 10.17
C GLU A 195 -4.75 -17.54 10.47
N TRP A 196 -4.40 -17.20 11.72
CA TRP A 196 -2.99 -17.01 12.11
C TRP A 196 -2.18 -18.29 11.94
N ARG A 197 -2.73 -19.43 12.37
CA ARG A 197 -2.07 -20.74 12.22
C ARG A 197 -1.84 -21.09 10.76
N ILE A 198 -2.84 -20.87 9.91
CA ILE A 198 -2.77 -21.20 8.48
C ILE A 198 -1.86 -20.24 7.71
N VAL A 199 -2.12 -18.94 7.81
CA VAL A 199 -1.47 -17.92 6.98
C VAL A 199 -0.02 -17.75 7.37
N THR A 200 0.29 -17.66 8.67
CA THR A 200 1.66 -17.43 9.14
C THR A 200 2.46 -18.72 9.33
N GLY A 201 1.78 -19.88 9.41
CA GLY A 201 2.42 -21.13 9.78
C GLY A 201 2.80 -21.18 11.26
N CYS A 202 1.95 -20.63 12.13
CA CYS A 202 2.17 -20.52 13.58
C CYS A 202 3.42 -19.70 13.95
N ASP A 203 3.73 -18.62 13.22
CA ASP A 203 4.94 -17.83 13.43
C ASP A 203 4.91 -17.08 14.78
N PRO A 204 5.78 -17.45 15.75
CA PRO A 204 5.71 -16.94 17.12
C PRO A 204 6.13 -15.46 17.25
N LYS A 205 6.75 -14.86 16.22
CA LYS A 205 7.09 -13.42 16.21
C LYS A 205 5.90 -12.57 15.77
N ASN A 206 5.03 -13.12 14.91
CA ASN A 206 3.86 -12.47 14.33
C ASN A 206 2.56 -12.84 15.05
N THR A 207 2.57 -12.87 16.39
CA THR A 207 1.35 -13.07 17.19
C THR A 207 0.34 -11.92 16.99
N ARG A 208 -0.88 -12.05 17.53
CA ARG A 208 -1.91 -10.99 17.43
C ARG A 208 -1.33 -9.61 17.75
N TRP A 209 -1.58 -8.64 16.88
CA TRP A 209 -1.17 -7.24 17.06
C TRP A 209 0.32 -7.07 17.41
N SER A 210 1.20 -7.86 16.79
CA SER A 210 2.63 -7.87 17.06
C SER A 210 3.46 -7.90 15.79
N TYR A 211 4.59 -7.19 15.80
CA TYR A 211 5.56 -7.16 14.70
C TYR A 211 4.87 -6.86 13.35
N HIS A 212 4.90 -7.76 12.37
CA HIS A 212 4.22 -7.53 11.09
C HIS A 212 2.69 -7.72 11.14
N ASN A 213 2.20 -8.47 12.12
CA ASN A 213 0.79 -8.81 12.25
C ASN A 213 0.03 -7.75 13.07
N GLY A 214 -0.12 -6.55 12.51
CA GLY A 214 -0.82 -5.42 13.16
C GLY A 214 -0.01 -4.68 14.24
N GLY A 215 1.32 -4.81 14.23
CA GLY A 215 2.19 -3.98 15.06
C GLY A 215 2.18 -2.51 14.61
N SER A 216 2.47 -1.60 15.52
CA SER A 216 2.71 -0.17 15.25
C SER A 216 4.20 0.08 15.04
N TRP A 217 4.57 0.70 13.92
CA TRP A 217 5.95 0.89 13.50
C TRP A 217 6.30 2.38 13.40
N PRO A 218 7.12 2.92 14.33
CA PRO A 218 7.49 4.34 14.33
C PRO A 218 8.18 4.82 13.05
N VAL A 219 8.91 3.93 12.36
CA VAL A 219 9.55 4.26 11.08
C VAL A 219 8.55 4.73 10.03
N LEU A 220 7.29 4.29 10.05
CA LEU A 220 6.28 4.68 9.05
C LEU A 220 5.81 6.14 9.22
N LEU A 221 6.20 6.81 10.32
CA LEU A 221 5.82 8.19 10.59
C LEU A 221 6.27 9.16 9.48
N TRP A 222 7.46 8.96 8.89
CA TRP A 222 7.92 9.83 7.81
C TRP A 222 7.09 9.67 6.53
N MET A 223 6.62 8.45 6.23
CA MET A 223 5.79 8.20 5.05
C MET A 223 4.40 8.82 5.21
N LEU A 224 3.80 8.66 6.40
CA LEU A 224 2.54 9.33 6.73
C LEU A 224 2.70 10.84 6.61
N THR A 225 3.82 11.39 7.10
CA THR A 225 4.12 12.82 7.03
C THR A 225 4.22 13.30 5.58
N ALA A 226 5.02 12.61 4.76
CA ALA A 226 5.17 12.95 3.35
C ALA A 226 3.83 12.89 2.59
N ALA A 227 3.03 11.82 2.80
CA ALA A 227 1.71 11.69 2.19
C ALA A 227 0.73 12.77 2.67
N SER A 228 0.78 13.12 3.96
CA SER A 228 -0.03 14.21 4.55
C SER A 228 0.32 15.57 3.94
N ILE A 229 1.60 15.87 3.74
CA ILE A 229 2.02 17.13 3.11
C ILE A 229 1.59 17.13 1.64
N LYS A 230 1.82 16.03 0.90
CA LYS A 230 1.46 15.91 -0.51
C LYS A 230 -0.03 16.09 -0.78
N THR A 231 -0.86 15.69 0.17
CA THR A 231 -2.33 15.81 0.08
C THR A 231 -2.87 17.10 0.70
N GLY A 232 -2.00 18.02 1.15
CA GLY A 232 -2.42 19.28 1.76
C GLY A 232 -3.05 19.12 3.14
N ARG A 233 -2.76 18.04 3.86
CA ARG A 233 -3.29 17.70 5.20
C ARG A 233 -2.21 17.59 6.29
N PRO A 234 -1.35 18.60 6.49
CA PRO A 234 -0.24 18.53 7.44
C PRO A 234 -0.69 18.36 8.91
N GLN A 235 -1.96 18.64 9.25
CA GLN A 235 -2.50 18.42 10.59
C GLN A 235 -2.46 16.94 11.02
N ILE A 236 -2.60 16.01 10.08
CA ILE A 236 -2.51 14.56 10.32
C ILE A 236 -1.09 14.20 10.78
N ALA A 237 -0.09 14.73 10.06
CA ALA A 237 1.32 14.55 10.41
C ALA A 237 1.66 15.15 11.78
N ARG A 238 1.21 16.39 12.06
CA ARG A 238 1.41 17.05 13.37
C ARG A 238 0.89 16.18 14.51
N ARG A 239 -0.37 15.73 14.42
CA ARG A 239 -0.99 14.87 15.43
C ARG A 239 -0.20 13.57 15.64
N ALA A 240 0.25 12.92 14.57
CA ALA A 240 1.05 11.70 14.66
C ALA A 240 2.42 11.95 15.30
N ILE A 241 3.09 13.05 14.94
CA ILE A 241 4.38 13.45 15.52
C ILE A 241 4.23 13.74 17.02
N ASP A 242 3.22 14.50 17.42
CA ASP A 242 2.96 14.82 18.84
C ASP A 242 2.74 13.54 19.68
N LEU A 243 1.99 12.57 19.14
CA LEU A 243 1.82 11.26 19.77
C LEU A 243 3.15 10.51 19.92
N ALA A 244 3.97 10.48 18.87
CA ALA A 244 5.26 9.81 18.90
C ALA A 244 6.25 10.47 19.89
N GLU A 245 6.32 11.81 19.91
CA GLU A 245 7.18 12.59 20.81
C GLU A 245 6.87 12.35 22.29
N SER A 246 5.60 12.04 22.61
CA SER A 246 5.19 11.79 24.00
C SER A 246 5.86 10.54 24.62
N ARG A 247 6.34 9.60 23.79
CA ARG A 247 6.77 8.26 24.21
C ARG A 247 8.11 7.77 23.65
N LEU A 248 8.46 8.03 22.39
CA LEU A 248 9.61 7.38 21.72
C LEU A 248 10.93 7.53 22.50
N LEU A 249 11.22 8.75 22.98
CA LEU A 249 12.43 9.01 23.77
C LEU A 249 12.42 8.25 25.10
N LYS A 250 11.29 8.26 25.82
CA LYS A 250 11.12 7.61 27.13
C LYS A 250 11.28 6.09 27.03
N ASP A 251 10.80 5.51 25.93
CA ASP A 251 10.83 4.06 25.69
C ASP A 251 12.20 3.57 25.15
N GLY A 252 13.10 4.51 24.80
CA GLY A 252 14.42 4.20 24.25
C GLY A 252 14.38 3.80 22.77
N TRP A 253 13.57 4.50 21.97
CA TRP A 253 13.43 4.33 20.52
C TRP A 253 13.24 2.87 20.05
N PRO A 254 12.13 2.22 20.44
CA PRO A 254 11.86 0.84 20.05
C PRO A 254 11.71 0.66 18.53
N GLU A 255 12.02 -0.55 18.07
CA GLU A 255 11.81 -0.98 16.69
C GLU A 255 10.32 -0.99 16.29
N TYR A 256 9.45 -1.47 17.19
CA TYR A 256 8.00 -1.54 16.98
C TYR A 256 7.25 -1.62 18.32
N TYR A 257 5.93 -1.46 18.26
CA TYR A 257 4.99 -1.53 19.38
C TYR A 257 3.87 -2.52 19.10
N ASP A 258 3.35 -3.15 20.16
CA ASP A 258 2.33 -4.19 20.13
C ASP A 258 0.99 -3.74 20.72
N GLY A 259 -0.04 -4.52 20.41
CA GLY A 259 -1.41 -4.34 20.88
C GLY A 259 -2.25 -3.49 19.93
N LYS A 260 -3.58 -3.61 20.05
CA LYS A 260 -4.55 -2.92 19.17
C LYS A 260 -4.24 -1.43 19.01
N LEU A 261 -3.89 -0.76 20.12
CA LEU A 261 -3.58 0.67 20.15
C LEU A 261 -2.09 1.00 20.12
N GLY A 262 -1.17 0.02 20.03
CA GLY A 262 0.28 0.29 20.11
C GLY A 262 0.73 0.73 21.51
N ARG A 263 0.03 0.30 22.57
CA ARG A 263 0.31 0.65 23.96
C ARG A 263 1.59 0.01 24.50
N TYR A 264 1.94 -1.18 24.04
CA TYR A 264 3.04 -1.95 24.61
C TYR A 264 4.27 -1.85 23.72
N ILE A 265 5.47 -1.73 24.30
CA ILE A 265 6.71 -1.89 23.52
C ILE A 265 6.70 -3.31 22.94
N GLY A 266 7.13 -3.43 21.68
CA GLY A 266 7.06 -4.70 20.95
C GLY A 266 7.75 -5.84 21.68
N LYS A 267 7.14 -7.03 21.65
CA LYS A 267 7.54 -8.21 22.42
C LYS A 267 9.02 -8.59 22.26
N GLN A 268 9.59 -8.33 21.08
CA GLN A 268 11.01 -8.56 20.75
C GLN A 268 11.63 -7.30 20.13
N ALA A 269 11.07 -6.12 20.40
CA ALA A 269 11.56 -4.87 19.82
C ALA A 269 12.96 -4.53 20.33
N ARG A 270 13.88 -4.26 19.40
CA ARG A 270 15.18 -3.69 19.74
C ARG A 270 15.01 -2.23 20.14
N LYS A 271 15.79 -1.78 21.13
CA LYS A 271 15.91 -0.36 21.48
C LYS A 271 16.91 0.33 20.57
N PHE A 272 16.83 1.66 20.49
CA PHE A 272 17.71 2.50 19.66
C PHE A 272 17.74 2.07 18.20
N GLN A 273 16.58 1.65 17.69
CA GLN A 273 16.47 1.20 16.33
C GLN A 273 16.65 2.39 15.38
N THR A 274 17.66 2.31 14.51
CA THR A 274 18.11 3.42 13.66
C THR A 274 16.98 4.05 12.85
N TRP A 275 16.13 3.24 12.21
CA TRP A 275 15.05 3.76 11.37
C TRP A 275 13.86 4.35 12.15
N SER A 276 13.72 4.03 13.44
CA SER A 276 12.67 4.60 14.30
C SER A 276 13.08 6.04 14.66
N ILE A 277 14.37 6.23 14.93
CA ILE A 277 14.97 7.56 15.15
C ILE A 277 14.95 8.37 13.84
N ALA A 278 15.47 7.80 12.76
CA ALA A 278 15.56 8.49 11.48
C ALA A 278 14.17 8.84 10.92
N GLY A 279 13.19 7.94 11.02
CA GLY A 279 11.81 8.21 10.57
C GLY A 279 11.18 9.38 11.32
N TYR A 280 11.41 9.50 12.62
CA TYR A 280 10.98 10.67 13.39
C TYR A 280 11.68 11.96 12.92
N LEU A 281 13.01 11.94 12.78
CA LEU A 281 13.77 13.12 12.35
C LEU A 281 13.35 13.59 10.96
N VAL A 282 13.20 12.67 10.01
CA VAL A 282 12.75 12.97 8.64
C VAL A 282 11.33 13.55 8.67
N ALA A 283 10.42 13.01 9.47
CA ALA A 283 9.08 13.56 9.63
C ALA A 283 9.12 15.02 10.14
N LYS A 284 9.93 15.32 11.15
CA LYS A 284 10.12 16.68 11.67
C LYS A 284 10.67 17.63 10.61
N MET A 285 11.76 17.23 9.94
CA MET A 285 12.41 18.06 8.91
C MET A 285 11.47 18.34 7.72
N MET A 286 10.65 17.38 7.30
CA MET A 286 9.66 17.61 6.24
C MET A 286 8.52 18.53 6.69
N LEU A 287 8.11 18.46 7.96
CA LEU A 287 7.05 19.32 8.48
C LEU A 287 7.53 20.76 8.68
N GLU A 288 8.79 20.94 9.07
CA GLU A 288 9.46 22.24 9.20
C GLU A 288 9.69 22.89 7.83
N ASP A 289 10.14 22.11 6.85
CA ASP A 289 10.32 22.55 5.46
C ASP A 289 9.68 21.57 4.47
N PRO A 290 8.42 21.83 4.05
CA PRO A 290 7.70 21.03 3.07
C PRO A 290 8.35 20.96 1.68
N SER A 291 9.31 21.84 1.35
CA SER A 291 9.99 21.82 0.05
C SER A 291 10.80 20.53 -0.16
N HIS A 292 11.19 19.87 0.94
CA HIS A 292 11.86 18.57 0.92
C HIS A 292 11.01 17.43 0.33
N LEU A 293 9.68 17.58 0.26
CA LEU A 293 8.78 16.55 -0.27
C LEU A 293 9.17 16.13 -1.70
N GLY A 294 9.62 17.08 -2.53
CA GLY A 294 10.03 16.83 -3.91
C GLY A 294 11.19 15.84 -4.07
N MET A 295 11.94 15.55 -3.00
CA MET A 295 12.98 14.50 -3.02
C MET A 295 12.40 13.09 -3.00
N MET A 296 11.17 12.92 -2.51
CA MET A 296 10.57 11.61 -2.21
C MET A 296 9.17 11.43 -2.83
N SER A 297 8.65 12.44 -3.54
CA SER A 297 7.40 12.36 -4.27
C SER A 297 7.58 12.65 -5.74
N LEU A 298 6.62 12.17 -6.53
CA LEU A 298 6.48 12.51 -7.94
C LEU A 298 5.25 13.41 -8.12
N GLU A 299 5.28 14.20 -9.18
CA GLU A 299 4.13 15.02 -9.61
C GLU A 299 3.21 14.23 -10.55
N GLU A 300 1.97 14.69 -10.71
CA GLU A 300 1.04 14.10 -11.68
C GLU A 300 1.58 14.24 -13.12
N ASP A 301 1.62 13.14 -13.86
CA ASP A 301 2.02 13.16 -15.26
C ASP A 301 0.88 13.72 -16.13
N LYS A 302 1.07 14.93 -16.68
CA LYS A 302 0.12 15.53 -17.63
C LYS A 302 -0.12 14.66 -18.88
N GLN A 303 0.81 13.73 -19.18
CA GLN A 303 0.78 12.85 -20.35
C GLN A 303 0.12 11.48 -20.10
N MET A 304 -0.07 11.05 -18.84
CA MET A 304 -0.74 9.79 -18.50
C MET A 304 -2.27 9.92 -18.46
N LYS A 305 -2.85 10.74 -19.34
CA LYS A 305 -4.31 10.77 -19.51
C LYS A 305 -4.75 9.43 -20.12
N PRO A 306 -5.78 8.77 -19.57
CA PRO A 306 -6.25 7.51 -20.12
C PRO A 306 -6.71 7.75 -21.55
N VAL A 307 -6.07 7.08 -22.51
CA VAL A 307 -6.61 6.96 -23.86
C VAL A 307 -7.78 5.99 -23.75
N ILE A 308 -8.98 6.52 -23.54
CA ILE A 308 -10.22 5.74 -23.66
C ILE A 308 -10.38 5.39 -25.15
N LYS A 309 -9.79 4.28 -25.59
CA LYS A 309 -10.23 3.64 -26.82
C LYS A 309 -11.51 2.88 -26.49
N ARG A 310 -12.64 3.45 -26.91
CA ARG A 310 -13.93 2.74 -26.94
C ARG A 310 -13.69 1.40 -27.62
N SER A 311 -14.02 0.31 -26.91
CA SER A 311 -14.12 -1.02 -27.49
C SER A 311 -15.04 -0.93 -28.71
N SER A 312 -14.52 -1.30 -29.89
CA SER A 312 -15.33 -1.54 -31.06
C SER A 312 -16.17 -2.78 -30.79
N SER A 313 -17.46 -2.57 -30.52
CA SER A 313 -18.46 -3.63 -30.52
C SER A 313 -18.46 -4.28 -31.90
N TRP A 314 -18.03 -5.53 -31.98
CA TRP A 314 -18.22 -6.35 -33.16
C TRP A 314 -19.71 -6.72 -33.23
N THR A 315 -20.41 -6.16 -34.22
CA THR A 315 -21.72 -6.65 -34.65
C THR A 315 -21.49 -7.91 -35.47
N CYS A 316 -21.91 -9.06 -34.95
CA CYS A 316 -22.29 -10.20 -35.78
C CYS A 316 -23.68 -9.95 -36.37
#